data_AF-A0A1Z8S1A8-F1
#
_entry.id   AF-A0A1Z8S1A8-F1
#
_cell.length_a   1.000
_cell.length_b   1.000
_cell.length_c   1.000
_cell.angle_alpha   90.00
_cell.angle_beta   90.00
_cell.angle_gamma   90.00
#
_symmetry.space_group_name_H-M   'P 1'
#
loop_
_entity.id
_entity.type
_entity.pdbx_description
1 polymer ?
#
loop_
_entity_poly.entity_id
_entity_poly.type
_entity_poly.pdbx_seq_one_letter_code
_entity_poly.pdbx_strand_id
1 'polypeptide(L)' 'MRTTQRELREGNPTIDEMRYDLAEQEAMNISVSQMIQYIIDGFEGLDNIPDIEIREEWEEIFGELKNWDTNK' A
#
# COMPACT_ATOMS: atom_id res chain seq x y z
N MET A 1 -6.69 6.46 15.20
CA MET A 1 -6.34 5.52 14.11
C MET A 1 -7.46 5.60 13.09
N ARG A 2 -7.17 5.89 11.81
CA ARG A 2 -8.17 5.78 10.74
C ARG A 2 -8.16 4.33 10.25
N THR A 3 -9.33 3.74 10.05
CA THR A 3 -9.45 2.41 9.46
C THR A 3 -9.09 2.48 7.98
N THR A 4 -8.17 1.62 7.54
CA THR A 4 -7.71 1.50 6.15
C THR A 4 -8.70 0.69 5.31
N GLN A 5 -8.69 0.87 3.98
CA GLN A 5 -9.54 0.05 3.10
C GLN A 5 -9.18 -1.43 3.19
N ARG A 6 -7.88 -1.72 3.36
CA ARG A 6 -7.35 -3.06 3.59
C ARG A 6 -7.98 -3.75 4.80
N GLU A 7 -8.14 -3.05 5.93
CA GLU A 7 -8.72 -3.60 7.16
C GLU A 7 -10.21 -3.94 7.06
N LEU A 8 -10.92 -3.30 6.11
CA LEU A 8 -12.34 -3.54 5.86
C LEU A 8 -12.57 -4.62 4.79
N ARG A 9 -11.50 -5.10 4.13
CA ARG A 9 -11.57 -6.01 2.99
C ARG A 9 -11.67 -7.48 3.45
N GLU A 10 -12.54 -8.23 2.79
CA GLU A 10 -12.62 -9.70 2.90
C GLU A 10 -11.97 -10.36 1.67
N GLY A 11 -11.29 -11.49 1.87
CA GLY A 11 -10.56 -12.20 0.79
C GLY A 11 -9.19 -11.63 0.41
N ASN A 12 -8.47 -12.39 -0.42
CA ASN A 12 -7.13 -12.01 -0.86
C ASN A 12 -7.21 -10.79 -1.81
N PRO A 13 -6.34 -9.79 -1.67
CA PRO A 13 -6.40 -8.61 -2.51
C PRO A 13 -6.02 -8.91 -3.98
N THR A 14 -6.63 -8.15 -4.88
CA THR A 14 -6.20 -7.99 -6.28
C THR A 14 -4.94 -7.12 -6.36
N ILE A 15 -4.26 -7.10 -7.52
CA ILE A 15 -3.05 -6.27 -7.70
C ILE A 15 -3.37 -4.79 -7.54
N ASP A 16 -4.49 -4.33 -8.08
CA ASP A 16 -4.89 -2.92 -7.96
C ASP A 16 -5.19 -2.55 -6.51
N GLU A 17 -5.83 -3.46 -5.76
CA GLU A 17 -6.00 -3.30 -4.32
C GLU A 17 -4.67 -3.25 -3.57
N MET A 18 -3.68 -4.06 -3.96
CA MET A 18 -2.33 -3.98 -3.40
C MET A 18 -1.69 -2.61 -3.70
N ARG A 19 -1.83 -2.07 -4.92
CA ARG A 19 -1.39 -0.71 -5.26
C ARG A 19 -2.04 0.34 -4.36
N TYR A 20 -3.36 0.26 -4.16
CA TYR A 20 -4.07 1.19 -3.30
C TYR A 20 -3.62 1.10 -1.84
N ASP A 21 -3.38 -0.11 -1.33
CA ASP A 21 -2.93 -0.32 0.05
C ASP A 21 -1.52 0.28 0.27
N LEU A 22 -0.61 0.11 -0.71
CA LEU A 22 0.73 0.73 -0.69
C LEU A 22 0.63 2.26 -0.74
N ALA A 23 -0.17 2.81 -1.65
CA ALA A 23 -0.37 4.26 -1.74
C ALA A 23 -1.00 4.85 -0.46
N GLU A 24 -1.95 4.15 0.17
CA GLU A 24 -2.55 4.57 1.45
C GLU A 24 -1.50 4.55 2.58
N GLN A 25 -0.65 3.53 2.65
CA GLN A 25 0.42 3.43 3.65
C GLN A 25 1.47 4.52 3.48
N GLU A 26 1.90 4.80 2.25
CA GLU A 26 2.81 5.91 1.92
C GLU A 26 2.18 7.25 2.33
N ALA A 27 0.92 7.50 1.95
CA ALA A 27 0.21 8.74 2.24
C ALA A 27 -0.02 8.97 3.74
N MET A 28 -0.15 7.90 4.54
CA MET A 28 -0.26 8.01 6.00
C MET A 28 1.07 8.35 6.69
N ASN A 29 2.20 8.09 6.03
CA ASN A 29 3.55 8.29 6.58
C ASN A 29 4.32 9.45 5.93
N ILE A 30 3.76 10.08 4.89
CA ILE A 30 4.40 11.19 4.18
C ILE A 30 4.48 12.45 5.05
N SER A 31 5.67 13.03 5.17
CA SER A 31 5.86 14.33 5.80
C SER A 31 5.48 15.47 4.85
N VAL A 32 5.16 16.65 5.41
CA VAL A 32 4.89 17.86 4.62
C VAL A 32 6.07 18.22 3.70
N SER A 33 7.31 18.03 4.17
CA SER A 33 8.50 18.29 3.37
C SER A 33 8.64 17.35 2.17
N GLN A 34 8.37 16.05 2.35
CA GLN A 34 8.36 15.08 1.25
C GLN A 34 7.26 15.40 0.24
N MET A 35 6.08 15.79 0.71
CA MET A 35 4.98 16.20 -0.16
C MET A 35 5.36 17.44 -1.00
N ILE A 36 6.05 18.42 -0.41
CA ILE A 36 6.58 19.57 -1.15
C ILE A 36 7.58 19.12 -2.22
N GLN A 37 8.47 18.18 -1.91
CA GLN A 37 9.43 17.65 -2.88
C GLN A 37 8.73 16.97 -4.07
N TYR A 38 7.72 16.14 -3.81
CA TYR A 38 6.94 15.49 -4.86
C TYR A 38 6.20 16.48 -5.76
N ILE A 39 5.75 17.61 -5.21
CA ILE A 39 5.12 18.68 -6.01
C ILE A 39 6.14 19.38 -6.91
N ILE A 40 7.37 19.57 -6.43
CA ILE A 40 8.43 20.28 -7.18
C ILE A 40 9.04 19.38 -8.26
N ASP A 41 9.40 18.15 -7.91
CA ASP A 41 10.15 17.24 -8.78
C ASP A 41 9.23 16.35 -9.64
N GLY A 42 7.95 16.30 -9.29
CA GLY A 42 7.03 15.30 -9.81
C GLY A 42 7.15 13.97 -9.06
N PHE A 43 6.15 13.11 -9.25
CA PHE A 43 6.09 11.78 -8.66
C PHE A 43 5.57 10.79 -9.72
N GLU A 44 6.18 9.61 -9.78
CA GLU A 44 5.70 8.51 -10.62
C GLU A 44 4.80 7.59 -9.80
N GLY A 45 3.57 7.40 -10.27
CA GLY A 45 2.59 6.55 -9.60
C GLY A 45 2.86 5.07 -9.76
N LEU A 46 2.25 4.27 -8.87
CA LEU A 46 2.34 2.80 -8.85
C LEU A 46 1.73 2.12 -10.10
N ASP A 47 1.03 2.87 -10.95
CA ASP A 47 0.45 2.37 -12.21
C ASP A 47 1.53 1.98 -13.23
N ASN A 48 2.71 2.58 -13.14
CA ASN A 48 3.85 2.28 -14.03
C ASN A 48 4.75 1.16 -13.50
N ILE A 49 4.49 0.66 -12.29
CA ILE A 49 5.30 -0.37 -11.63
C ILE A 49 4.78 -1.77 -12.02
N PRO A 50 5.69 -2.72 -12.37
CA PRO A 50 5.31 -4.08 -12.67
C PRO A 50 4.52 -4.78 -11.55
N ASP A 51 3.50 -5.55 -11.92
CA ASP A 51 2.66 -6.29 -10.96
C ASP A 51 3.47 -7.18 -9.99
N ILE A 52 4.61 -7.72 -10.46
CA ILE A 52 5.47 -8.56 -9.62
C ILE A 52 6.08 -7.75 -8.47
N GLU A 53 6.56 -6.54 -8.74
CA GLU A 53 7.17 -5.65 -7.74
C GLU A 53 6.11 -5.18 -6.73
N ILE A 54 4.92 -4.82 -7.21
CA ILE A 54 3.78 -4.48 -6.34
C ILE A 54 3.46 -5.61 -5.36
N ARG A 55 3.45 -6.87 -5.82
CA ARG A 55 3.16 -8.02 -4.95
C ARG A 55 4.26 -8.26 -3.94
N GLU A 56 5.51 -8.18 -4.35
CA GLU A 56 6.66 -8.42 -3.48
C GLU A 56 6.70 -7.38 -2.35
N GLU A 57 6.55 -6.09 -2.69
CA GLU A 57 6.51 -5.01 -1.72
C GLU A 57 5.29 -5.10 -0.79
N TRP A 58 4.11 -5.42 -1.33
CA TRP A 58 2.91 -5.61 -0.52
C TRP A 58 3.05 -6.77 0.47
N GLU A 59 3.65 -7.89 0.06
CA GLU A 59 3.93 -9.03 0.95
C GLU A 59 5.00 -8.70 1.99
N GLU A 60 6.01 -7.89 1.67
CA GLU A 60 7.01 -7.44 2.65
C GLU A 60 6.38 -6.56 3.75
N ILE A 61 5.51 -5.63 3.37
CA ILE A 61 4.91 -4.68 4.31
C ILE A 61 3.74 -5.30 5.09
N PHE A 62 2.93 -6.15 4.44
CA PHE A 62 1.67 -6.63 4.99
C PHE A 62 1.55 -8.14 5.11
N GLY A 63 2.52 -8.92 4.60
CA GLY A 63 2.48 -10.39 4.61
C GLY A 63 2.42 -10.99 6.00
N GLU A 64 3.00 -10.35 7.01
CA GLU A 64 2.87 -10.76 8.42
C GLU A 64 1.56 -10.32 9.08
N LEU A 65 0.90 -9.30 8.52
CA LEU A 65 -0.42 -8.80 8.96
C LEU A 65 -1.58 -9.57 8.33
N LYS A 66 -1.27 -10.73 7.73
CA LYS A 66 -2.21 -11.70 7.22
C LYS A 66 -3.08 -12.24 8.35
N ASN A 67 -4.17 -11.54 8.65
CA ASN A 67 -5.22 -11.93 9.60
C ASN A 67 -5.95 -13.24 9.20
N TRP A 68 -5.48 -13.98 8.20
CA TRP A 68 -6.00 -15.27 7.75
C TRP A 68 -5.60 -16.43 8.69
N ASP A 69 -4.54 -16.28 9.48
CA ASP A 69 -4.03 -17.31 10.40
C ASP A 69 -4.59 -17.23 11.83
N THR A 70 -5.45 -16.25 12.13
CA THR A 70 -6.12 -16.15 13.45
C THR A 70 -7.31 -17.11 13.62
N ASN A 71 -7.53 -18.02 12.65
CA ASN A 71 -8.53 -19.09 12.72
C ASN A 71 -7.88 -20.48 12.90
N LYS A 72 -7.06 -20.65 13.94
CA LYS A 72 -6.70 -21.97 14.48
C LYS A 72 -7.15 -22.12 15.92
#